data_AF-A0A2V5W607-F1
#
_entry.id   AF-A0A2V5W607-F1
#
_cell.length_a   1.000
_cell.length_b   1.000
_cell.length_c   1.000
_cell.angle_alpha   90.00
_cell.angle_beta   90.00
_cell.angle_gamma   90.00
#
_symmetry.space_group_name_H-M   'P 1'
#
loop_
_entity.id
_entity.type
_entity.pdbx_description
1 polymer ?
#
loop_
_entity_poly.entity_id
_entity_poly.type
_entity_poly.pdbx_seq_one_letter_code
_entity_poly.pdbx_strand_id
1 'polypeptide(L)'
;MAIKIHSVEQLPSDALRKLDPLADILRNRAFLEQLIEFPDLHKIARELDEVCLREGVIGYHYTRAEKESIERSGLLALSGDKRRQDFLERYGNRFTPEQRERILGKWKYFSPSSCATRDYRIWFNFTLDALKGSGAEDLLTYYGGEVVYFPICDDPEIGVVLKTIGQPMIVECDLNPADLTTFSEHAWGKIWLSSYHVTVNPDAHQHDVDAYLQSSVRPAQISSIQILEPPFRYRRIGSKR
;
A
#
# COMPACT_ATOMS: atom_id res chain seq x y z
N MET A 1 12.78 -5.59 14.35
CA MET A 1 12.78 -5.59 12.88
C MET A 1 11.34 -5.80 12.48
N ALA A 2 10.77 -4.93 11.64
CA ALA A 2 9.35 -5.02 11.32
C ALA A 2 9.02 -6.34 10.59
N ILE A 3 7.77 -6.77 10.72
CA ILE A 3 7.31 -8.07 10.25
C ILE A 3 6.67 -7.94 8.85
N LYS A 4 7.05 -8.83 7.93
CA LYS A 4 6.34 -9.01 6.66
C LYS A 4 5.13 -9.91 6.88
N ILE A 5 3.99 -9.32 7.23
CA ILE A 5 2.77 -10.06 7.61
C ILE A 5 2.08 -10.77 6.44
N HIS A 6 2.47 -10.49 5.20
CA HIS A 6 2.09 -11.28 4.01
C HIS A 6 2.93 -12.56 3.81
N SER A 7 3.81 -12.89 4.77
CA SER A 7 4.67 -14.07 4.76
C SER A 7 4.46 -14.92 6.00
N VAL A 8 4.51 -16.24 5.84
CA VAL A 8 4.45 -17.21 6.94
C VAL A 8 5.82 -17.42 7.62
N GLU A 9 6.91 -16.95 7.01
CA GLU A 9 8.28 -17.21 7.47
C GLU A 9 8.56 -16.67 8.88
N GLN A 10 7.88 -15.60 9.28
CA GLN A 10 8.05 -14.96 10.59
C GLN A 10 6.96 -15.34 11.60
N LEU A 11 6.04 -16.26 11.27
CA LEU A 11 4.96 -16.63 12.17
C LEU A 11 5.51 -17.22 13.48
N PRO A 12 5.00 -16.78 14.65
CA PRO A 12 5.41 -17.36 15.92
C PRO A 12 5.12 -18.87 15.96
N SER A 13 6.09 -19.67 16.40
CA SER A 13 5.93 -21.12 16.48
C SER A 13 4.78 -21.56 17.39
N ASP A 14 4.43 -20.77 18.41
CA ASP A 14 3.26 -21.02 19.25
C ASP A 14 1.94 -20.81 18.48
N ALA A 15 1.89 -19.85 17.57
CA ALA A 15 0.72 -19.62 16.72
C ALA A 15 0.54 -20.78 15.71
N LEU A 16 1.63 -21.24 15.10
CA LEU A 16 1.59 -22.41 14.20
C LEU A 16 1.04 -23.66 14.92
N ARG A 17 1.54 -23.94 16.13
CA ARG A 17 1.04 -25.06 16.95
C ARG A 17 -0.46 -24.95 17.29
N LYS A 18 -0.99 -23.73 17.42
CA LYS A 18 -2.42 -23.49 17.65
C LYS A 18 -3.25 -23.60 16.36
N LEU A 19 -2.65 -23.32 15.20
CA LEU A 19 -3.31 -23.39 13.89
C LEU A 19 -3.38 -24.80 13.32
N ASP A 20 -2.39 -25.65 13.59
CA ASP A 20 -2.34 -27.05 13.14
C ASP A 20 -3.63 -27.85 13.40
N PRO A 21 -4.21 -27.86 14.63
CA PRO A 21 -5.46 -28.60 14.87
C PRO A 21 -6.68 -27.98 14.17
N LEU A 22 -6.57 -26.77 13.61
CA LEU A 22 -7.64 -26.06 12.91
C LEU A 22 -7.50 -26.15 11.38
N ALA A 23 -6.56 -26.95 10.87
CA ALA A 23 -6.26 -27.04 9.44
C ALA A 23 -7.48 -27.40 8.58
N ASP A 24 -8.37 -28.28 9.05
CA ASP A 24 -9.58 -28.65 8.30
C ASP A 24 -10.60 -27.51 8.23
N ILE A 25 -10.66 -26.64 9.25
CA ILE A 25 -11.52 -25.45 9.23
C ILE A 25 -11.02 -24.47 8.17
N LEU A 26 -9.70 -24.28 8.10
CA LEU A 26 -9.01 -23.43 7.14
C LEU A 26 -9.19 -23.94 5.70
N ARG A 27 -9.01 -25.24 5.45
CA ARG A 27 -9.14 -25.82 4.09
C ARG A 27 -10.54 -25.71 3.48
N ASN A 28 -11.58 -25.65 4.32
CA ASN A 28 -12.97 -25.72 3.87
C ASN A 28 -13.66 -24.36 3.74
N ARG A 29 -12.93 -23.24 3.85
CA ARG A 29 -13.48 -21.88 3.77
C ARG A 29 -12.60 -21.01 2.89
N ALA A 30 -13.20 -20.25 2.00
CA ALA A 30 -12.44 -19.40 1.07
C ALA A 30 -12.14 -18.01 1.67
N PHE A 31 -12.94 -17.54 2.62
CA PHE A 31 -12.92 -16.15 3.11
C PHE A 31 -12.52 -16.06 4.58
N LEU A 32 -11.73 -15.04 4.94
CA LEU A 32 -11.29 -14.81 6.32
C LEU A 32 -12.46 -14.52 7.26
N GLU A 33 -13.50 -13.85 6.75
CA GLU A 33 -14.70 -13.48 7.50
C GLU A 33 -15.37 -14.73 8.10
N GLN A 34 -15.38 -15.83 7.35
CA GLN A 34 -15.92 -17.13 7.81
C GLN A 34 -15.03 -17.80 8.86
N LEU A 35 -13.73 -17.48 8.88
CA LEU A 35 -12.77 -18.04 9.82
C LEU A 35 -12.81 -17.32 11.16
N ILE A 36 -12.94 -16.00 11.16
CA ILE A 36 -12.96 -15.20 12.40
C ILE A 36 -14.26 -15.38 13.20
N GLU A 37 -15.26 -16.07 12.66
CA GLU A 37 -16.43 -16.55 13.42
C GLU A 37 -16.06 -17.66 14.43
N PHE A 38 -14.94 -18.36 14.21
CA PHE A 38 -14.44 -19.37 15.14
C PHE A 38 -13.65 -18.70 16.28
N PRO A 39 -14.06 -18.86 17.55
CA PRO A 39 -13.42 -18.18 18.67
C PRO A 39 -11.91 -18.41 18.77
N ASP A 40 -11.44 -19.62 18.44
CA ASP A 40 -10.01 -19.96 18.49
C ASP A 40 -9.22 -19.22 17.40
N LEU A 41 -9.74 -19.13 16.17
CA LEU A 41 -9.09 -18.40 15.08
C LEU A 41 -9.13 -16.89 15.32
N HIS A 42 -10.24 -16.37 15.86
CA HIS A 42 -10.32 -14.97 16.27
C HIS A 42 -9.30 -14.64 17.36
N LYS A 43 -9.16 -15.51 18.37
CA LYS A 43 -8.14 -15.36 19.43
C LYS A 43 -6.73 -15.39 18.86
N ILE A 44 -6.42 -16.30 17.94
CA ILE A 44 -5.11 -16.35 17.29
C ILE A 44 -4.84 -15.07 16.50
N ALA A 45 -5.83 -14.56 15.75
CA ALA A 45 -5.68 -13.28 15.04
C ALA A 45 -5.35 -12.14 16.01
N ARG A 46 -6.03 -12.06 17.17
CA ARG A 46 -5.71 -11.05 18.19
C ARG A 46 -4.29 -11.21 18.75
N GLU A 47 -3.87 -12.42 19.08
CA GLU A 47 -2.51 -12.68 19.58
C GLU A 47 -1.43 -12.29 18.55
N LEU A 48 -1.66 -12.58 17.26
CA LEU A 48 -0.77 -12.15 16.18
C LEU A 48 -0.74 -10.62 16.04
N ASP A 49 -1.88 -9.96 16.21
CA ASP A 49 -1.99 -8.51 16.19
C ASP A 49 -1.15 -7.84 17.30
N GLU A 50 -1.17 -8.41 18.51
CA GLU A 50 -0.34 -7.96 19.64
C GLU A 50 1.17 -8.10 19.34
N VAL A 51 1.57 -9.13 18.60
CA VAL A 51 2.96 -9.28 18.13
C VAL A 51 3.29 -8.17 17.13
N CYS A 52 2.43 -7.92 16.14
CA CYS A 52 2.61 -6.86 15.16
C CYS A 52 2.75 -5.48 15.83
N LEU A 53 1.90 -5.17 16.80
CA LEU A 53 1.92 -3.91 17.56
C LEU A 53 3.25 -3.68 18.31
N ARG A 54 3.90 -4.75 18.76
CA ARG A 54 5.18 -4.66 19.48
C ARG A 54 6.38 -4.56 18.54
N GLU A 55 6.39 -5.33 17.45
CA GLU A 55 7.57 -5.50 16.60
C GLU A 55 7.63 -4.54 15.41
N GLY A 56 6.48 -3.97 15.02
CA GLY A 56 6.34 -3.23 13.77
C GLY A 56 5.91 -4.12 12.61
N VAL A 57 5.37 -3.51 11.56
CA VAL A 57 4.96 -4.19 10.31
C VAL A 57 5.57 -3.50 9.10
N ILE A 58 5.83 -4.29 8.05
CA ILE A 58 6.21 -3.74 6.75
C ILE A 58 4.94 -3.34 6.01
N GLY A 59 4.86 -2.06 5.63
CA GLY A 59 3.85 -1.54 4.71
C GLY A 59 4.42 -1.30 3.31
N TYR A 60 3.57 -1.44 2.31
CA TYR A 60 3.87 -1.25 0.89
C TYR A 60 3.18 0.00 0.37
N HIS A 61 3.95 0.99 -0.05
CA HIS A 61 3.44 2.16 -0.75
C HIS A 61 3.71 2.04 -2.25
N TYR A 62 2.65 2.03 -3.05
CA TYR A 62 2.72 2.02 -4.52
C TYR A 62 2.70 3.45 -5.05
N THR A 63 3.68 3.79 -5.90
CA THR A 63 3.75 5.15 -6.45
C THR A 63 4.58 5.21 -7.72
N ARG A 64 4.32 6.23 -8.53
CA ARG A 64 5.21 6.68 -9.58
C ARG A 64 5.88 7.99 -9.17
N ALA A 65 7.18 7.95 -8.96
CA ALA A 65 7.94 9.05 -8.37
C ALA A 65 9.41 9.08 -8.83
N GLU A 66 10.15 10.12 -8.45
CA GLU A 66 11.62 10.14 -8.56
C GLU A 66 12.23 9.43 -7.36
N LYS A 67 13.02 8.38 -7.59
CA LYS A 67 13.61 7.54 -6.54
C LYS A 67 14.47 8.36 -5.59
N GLU A 68 15.30 9.24 -6.13
CA GLU A 68 16.22 10.10 -5.40
C GLU A 68 15.48 11.08 -4.48
N SER A 69 14.26 11.48 -4.85
CA SER A 69 13.42 12.33 -3.99
C SER A 69 12.96 11.58 -2.75
N ILE A 70 12.55 10.32 -2.91
CA ILE A 70 12.11 9.46 -1.79
C ILE A 70 13.29 9.07 -0.92
N GLU A 71 14.44 8.74 -1.51
CA GLU A 71 15.66 8.42 -0.74
C GLU A 71 16.12 9.60 0.12
N ARG A 72 16.05 10.83 -0.42
CA ARG A 72 16.50 12.03 0.28
C ARG A 72 15.51 12.52 1.34
N SER A 73 14.22 12.51 1.03
CA SER A 73 13.20 13.20 1.84
C SER A 73 12.19 12.26 2.50
N GLY A 74 12.17 10.99 2.11
CA GLY A 74 11.17 10.03 2.53
C GLY A 74 9.84 10.23 1.80
N LEU A 75 8.76 9.71 2.39
CA LEU A 75 7.39 9.93 1.90
C LEU A 75 6.77 11.08 2.69
N LEU A 76 6.44 12.17 2.01
CA LEU A 76 5.96 13.40 2.66
C LEU A 76 4.43 13.43 2.77
N ALA A 77 3.91 13.56 3.98
CA ALA A 77 2.51 13.85 4.23
C ALA A 77 2.25 15.34 3.99
N LEU A 78 1.64 15.69 2.86
CA LEU A 78 1.41 17.07 2.40
C LEU A 78 -0.06 17.23 2.01
N SER A 79 -0.54 18.48 1.98
CA SER A 79 -1.83 18.79 1.37
C SER A 79 -1.82 18.54 -0.14
N GLY A 80 -3.00 18.28 -0.69
CA GLY A 80 -3.19 18.18 -2.14
C GLY A 80 -2.78 19.46 -2.85
N ASP A 81 -3.07 20.63 -2.28
CA ASP A 81 -2.66 21.93 -2.86
C ASP A 81 -1.15 22.04 -2.98
N LYS A 82 -0.42 21.70 -1.92
CA LYS A 82 1.05 21.74 -1.95
C LYS A 82 1.61 20.77 -3.00
N ARG A 83 1.07 19.54 -3.07
CA ARG A 83 1.50 18.55 -4.06
C ARG A 83 1.23 18.99 -5.50
N ARG A 84 0.06 19.59 -5.75
CA ARG A 84 -0.30 20.14 -7.07
C ARG A 84 0.56 21.35 -7.46
N GLN A 85 0.87 22.22 -6.50
CA GLN A 85 1.80 23.33 -6.69
C GLN A 85 3.20 22.81 -7.06
N ASP A 86 3.74 21.88 -6.26
CA ASP A 86 5.07 21.29 -6.48
C ASP A 86 5.14 20.58 -7.84
N PHE A 87 4.05 19.92 -8.26
CA PHE A 87 3.94 19.31 -9.57
C PHE A 87 4.06 20.34 -10.71
N LEU A 88 3.33 21.46 -10.62
CA LEU A 88 3.40 22.51 -11.66
C LEU A 88 4.75 23.21 -11.67
N GLU A 89 5.35 23.45 -10.51
CA GLU A 89 6.68 24.06 -10.40
C GLU A 89 7.76 23.17 -11.04
N ARG A 90 7.71 21.85 -10.84
CA ARG A 90 8.71 20.92 -11.39
C ARG A 90 8.46 20.50 -12.83
N TYR A 91 7.20 20.25 -13.20
CA TYR A 91 6.86 19.59 -14.46
C TYR A 91 5.90 20.41 -15.33
N GLY A 92 5.48 21.59 -14.90
CA GLY A 92 4.56 22.44 -15.67
C GLY A 92 5.09 22.82 -17.05
N ASN A 93 6.42 22.87 -17.23
CA ASN A 93 7.06 23.11 -18.52
C ASN A 93 6.92 21.94 -19.52
N ARG A 94 6.50 20.75 -19.08
CA ARG A 94 6.21 19.60 -19.95
C ARG A 94 4.84 19.66 -20.61
N PHE A 95 4.03 20.66 -20.27
CA PHE A 95 2.67 20.85 -20.74
C PHE A 95 2.55 22.15 -21.54
N THR A 96 1.75 22.15 -22.60
CA THR A 96 1.42 23.39 -23.32
C THR A 96 0.62 24.35 -22.44
N PRO A 97 0.54 25.65 -22.76
CA PRO A 97 -0.34 26.59 -22.06
C PRO A 97 -1.80 26.08 -21.94
N GLU A 98 -2.34 25.52 -23.02
CA GLU A 98 -3.72 25.00 -23.09
C GLU A 98 -3.88 23.76 -22.19
N GLN A 99 -2.90 22.86 -22.20
CA GLN A 99 -2.90 21.69 -21.31
C GLN A 99 -2.87 22.11 -19.84
N ARG A 100 -2.04 23.10 -19.48
CA ARG A 100 -2.00 23.63 -18.11
C ARG A 100 -3.33 24.24 -17.67
N GLU A 101 -4.00 24.98 -18.55
CA GLU A 101 -5.32 25.51 -18.26
C GLU A 101 -6.34 24.38 -18.00
N ARG A 102 -6.32 23.31 -18.80
CA ARG A 102 -7.16 22.12 -18.58
C ARG A 102 -6.83 21.42 -17.26
N ILE A 103 -5.55 21.26 -16.91
CA ILE A 103 -5.12 20.69 -15.63
C ILE A 103 -5.71 21.49 -14.47
N LEU A 104 -5.51 22.82 -14.48
CA LEU A 104 -6.03 23.72 -13.45
C LEU A 104 -7.56 23.69 -13.37
N GLY A 105 -8.23 23.62 -14.53
CA GLY A 105 -9.68 23.49 -14.61
C GLY A 105 -10.19 22.19 -13.99
N LYS A 106 -9.55 21.06 -14.29
CA LYS A 106 -9.92 19.72 -13.79
C LYS A 106 -9.63 19.56 -12.29
N TRP A 107 -8.59 20.19 -11.76
CA TRP A 107 -8.31 20.16 -10.32
C TRP A 107 -9.34 20.89 -9.46
N LYS A 108 -10.26 21.67 -10.05
CA LYS A 108 -11.45 22.18 -9.34
C LYS A 108 -12.39 21.05 -8.87
N TYR A 109 -12.18 19.81 -9.35
CA TYR A 109 -12.79 18.61 -8.80
C TYR A 109 -12.57 18.48 -7.29
N PHE A 110 -11.40 18.92 -6.79
CA PHE A 110 -11.04 18.76 -5.39
C PHE A 110 -11.79 19.75 -4.49
N SER A 111 -12.95 19.33 -4.02
CA SER A 111 -13.70 19.98 -2.94
C SER A 111 -13.06 19.67 -1.57
N PRO A 112 -13.36 20.46 -0.51
CA PRO A 112 -12.87 20.18 0.84
C PRO A 112 -13.13 18.75 1.33
N SER A 113 -14.30 18.17 1.01
CA SER A 113 -14.62 16.79 1.38
C SER A 113 -13.77 15.76 0.63
N SER A 114 -13.48 15.98 -0.65
CA SER A 114 -12.62 15.10 -1.44
C SER A 114 -11.14 15.21 -1.06
N CYS A 115 -10.70 16.37 -0.54
CA CYS A 115 -9.36 16.57 0.00
C CYS A 115 -9.19 15.89 1.35
N ALA A 116 -10.22 15.88 2.21
CA ALA A 116 -10.13 15.35 3.57
C ALA A 116 -9.67 13.89 3.65
N THR A 117 -9.95 13.09 2.62
CA THR A 117 -9.53 11.68 2.53
C THR A 117 -8.13 11.47 1.95
N ARG A 118 -7.46 12.53 1.49
CA ARG A 118 -6.18 12.46 0.75
C ARG A 118 -5.08 13.34 1.32
N ASP A 119 -5.46 14.49 1.84
CA ASP A 119 -4.53 15.46 2.40
C ASP A 119 -3.83 14.91 3.63
N TYR A 120 -2.51 15.08 3.65
CA TYR A 120 -1.64 14.62 4.74
C TYR A 120 -1.77 13.13 5.02
N ARG A 121 -2.11 12.29 4.02
CA ARG A 121 -2.17 10.83 4.17
C ARG A 121 -1.19 10.14 3.25
N ILE A 122 -0.55 9.12 3.78
CA ILE A 122 0.27 8.18 3.02
C ILE A 122 -0.36 6.81 3.19
N TRP A 123 -0.86 6.26 2.09
CA TRP A 123 -1.56 4.98 2.07
C TRP A 123 -0.61 3.81 1.86
N PHE A 124 -0.91 2.71 2.55
CA PHE A 124 -0.16 1.47 2.52
C PHE A 124 -1.11 0.29 2.39
N ASN A 125 -0.65 -0.73 1.65
CA ASN A 125 -1.14 -2.09 1.77
C ASN A 125 -0.12 -2.92 2.56
N PHE A 126 -0.54 -4.07 3.07
CA PHE A 126 0.32 -4.94 3.87
C PHE A 126 0.58 -6.29 3.20
N THR A 127 -0.03 -6.48 2.04
CA THR A 127 0.27 -7.54 1.09
C THR A 127 0.64 -6.96 -0.28
N LEU A 128 1.09 -7.84 -1.16
CA LEU A 128 1.38 -7.52 -2.56
C LEU A 128 0.21 -7.84 -3.50
N ASP A 129 -0.97 -8.16 -2.95
CA ASP A 129 -2.12 -8.59 -3.75
C ASP A 129 -2.62 -7.49 -4.69
N ALA A 130 -2.46 -6.21 -4.30
CA ALA A 130 -2.76 -5.02 -5.10
C ALA A 130 -2.14 -5.03 -6.53
N LEU A 131 -1.06 -5.79 -6.73
CA LEU A 131 -0.38 -5.96 -8.03
C LEU A 131 -1.07 -6.99 -8.94
N LYS A 132 -2.04 -7.76 -8.44
CA LYS A 132 -2.81 -8.76 -9.20
C LYS A 132 -4.09 -8.18 -9.83
N GLY A 133 -4.10 -6.87 -10.07
CA GLY A 133 -5.24 -6.16 -10.68
C GLY A 133 -6.24 -5.58 -9.68
N SER A 134 -5.86 -5.41 -8.41
CA SER A 134 -6.74 -4.96 -7.32
C SER A 134 -6.47 -3.53 -6.83
N GLY A 135 -5.83 -2.68 -7.64
CA GLY A 135 -5.87 -1.22 -7.44
C GLY A 135 -4.54 -0.46 -7.52
N ALA A 136 -3.38 -1.12 -7.57
CA ALA A 136 -2.09 -0.43 -7.64
C ALA A 136 -1.75 0.13 -9.04
N GLU A 137 -2.46 -0.29 -10.09
CA GLU A 137 -2.07 -0.03 -11.48
C GLU A 137 -2.02 1.47 -11.82
N ASP A 138 -3.02 2.25 -11.43
CA ASP A 138 -3.04 3.69 -11.71
C ASP A 138 -1.97 4.44 -10.93
N LEU A 139 -1.72 4.06 -9.68
CA LEU A 139 -0.68 4.63 -8.82
C LEU A 139 0.73 4.41 -9.40
N LEU A 140 0.93 3.30 -10.10
CA LEU A 140 2.19 2.96 -10.78
C LEU A 140 2.25 3.56 -12.20
N THR A 141 1.10 3.76 -12.84
CA THR A 141 1.02 4.28 -14.20
C THR A 141 1.22 5.79 -14.25
N TYR A 142 0.55 6.54 -13.39
CA TYR A 142 0.50 7.99 -13.44
C TYR A 142 1.27 8.64 -12.29
N TYR A 143 2.04 9.68 -12.60
CA TYR A 143 2.81 10.41 -11.60
C TYR A 143 1.92 11.18 -10.60
N GLY A 144 2.38 11.24 -9.34
CA GLY A 144 1.89 12.19 -8.35
C GLY A 144 0.76 11.68 -7.45
N GLY A 145 0.34 10.43 -7.60
CA GLY A 145 -0.75 9.83 -6.85
C GLY A 145 -2.09 10.51 -7.14
N GLU A 146 -3.16 10.06 -6.47
CA GLU A 146 -4.53 10.48 -6.80
C GLU A 146 -4.73 11.99 -6.73
N VAL A 147 -4.05 12.69 -5.82
CA VAL A 147 -4.17 14.15 -5.64
C VAL A 147 -3.66 14.98 -6.84
N VAL A 148 -2.89 14.35 -7.73
CA VAL A 148 -2.41 14.94 -8.97
C VAL A 148 -3.13 14.34 -10.16
N TYR A 149 -3.03 13.01 -10.37
CA TYR A 149 -3.46 12.41 -11.63
C TYR A 149 -4.96 12.19 -11.74
N PHE A 150 -5.67 11.92 -10.64
CA PHE A 150 -7.00 11.32 -10.70
C PHE A 150 -8.00 12.13 -11.54
N PRO A 151 -8.08 13.47 -11.44
CA PRO A 151 -9.03 14.23 -12.28
C PRO A 151 -8.58 14.40 -13.73
N ILE A 152 -7.32 14.11 -14.04
CA ILE A 152 -6.65 14.49 -15.29
C ILE A 152 -6.15 13.31 -16.13
N CYS A 153 -6.07 12.09 -15.58
CA CYS A 153 -5.53 10.92 -16.28
C CYS A 153 -6.31 10.53 -17.54
N ASP A 154 -7.62 10.79 -17.56
CA ASP A 154 -8.49 10.49 -18.71
C ASP A 154 -8.36 11.49 -19.86
N ASP A 155 -7.64 12.62 -19.68
CA ASP A 155 -7.27 13.48 -20.82
C ASP A 155 -6.14 12.79 -21.60
N PRO A 156 -6.36 12.45 -22.89
CA PRO A 156 -5.43 11.61 -23.64
C PRO A 156 -4.07 12.28 -23.85
N GLU A 157 -4.01 13.61 -23.90
CA GLU A 157 -2.74 14.32 -24.07
C GLU A 157 -2.00 14.46 -22.73
N ILE A 158 -2.71 14.83 -21.67
CA ILE A 158 -2.11 15.03 -20.34
C ILE A 158 -1.69 13.68 -19.73
N GLY A 159 -2.54 12.65 -19.86
CA GLY A 159 -2.29 11.30 -19.34
C GLY A 159 -1.03 10.69 -19.93
N VAL A 160 -0.75 10.91 -21.23
CA VAL A 160 0.50 10.46 -21.86
C VAL A 160 1.71 11.12 -21.22
N VAL A 161 1.67 12.44 -20.97
CA VAL A 161 2.78 13.14 -20.31
C VAL A 161 2.99 12.64 -18.89
N LEU A 162 1.92 12.42 -18.11
CA LEU A 162 2.01 11.90 -16.73
C LEU A 162 2.72 10.54 -16.65
N LYS A 163 2.52 9.66 -17.63
CA LYS A 163 3.19 8.35 -17.71
C LYS A 163 4.70 8.47 -17.96
N THR A 164 5.20 9.62 -18.38
CA THR A 164 6.64 9.85 -18.65
C THR A 164 7.40 10.45 -17.46
N ILE A 165 6.71 10.83 -16.39
CA ILE A 165 7.32 11.50 -15.23
C ILE A 165 7.62 10.45 -14.15
N GLY A 166 8.87 10.42 -13.65
CA GLY A 166 9.28 9.47 -12.60
C GLY A 166 9.30 8.00 -13.06
N GLN A 167 9.41 7.10 -12.10
CA GLN A 167 9.47 5.65 -12.27
C GLN A 167 8.43 4.96 -11.38
N PRO A 168 7.77 3.90 -11.85
CA PRO A 168 6.85 3.11 -11.04
C PRO A 168 7.65 2.33 -9.99
N MET A 169 7.24 2.38 -8.73
CA MET A 169 7.97 1.73 -7.65
C MET A 169 7.08 1.30 -6.49
N ILE A 170 7.61 0.34 -5.74
CA ILE A 170 7.12 -0.04 -4.42
C ILE A 170 8.13 0.46 -3.40
N VAL A 171 7.64 1.15 -2.37
CA VAL A 171 8.43 1.58 -1.23
C VAL A 171 8.02 0.71 -0.04
N GLU A 172 8.94 -0.12 0.44
CA GLU A 172 8.75 -0.88 1.68
C GLU A 172 9.11 0.01 2.86
N CYS A 173 8.21 0.12 3.83
CA CYS A 173 8.40 0.96 5.02
C CYS A 173 8.27 0.16 6.31
N ASP A 174 9.18 0.41 7.25
CA ASP A 174 9.10 -0.04 8.64
C ASP A 174 8.11 0.87 9.38
N LEU A 175 6.91 0.34 9.64
CA LEU A 175 5.80 1.08 10.24
C LEU A 175 5.51 0.57 11.64
N ASN A 176 5.21 1.51 12.54
CA ASN A 176 4.63 1.21 13.83
C ASN A 176 3.09 1.14 13.67
N PRO A 177 2.45 -0.01 13.91
CA PRO A 177 1.02 -0.14 13.66
C PRO A 177 0.15 0.72 14.59
N ALA A 178 0.69 1.15 15.74
CA ALA A 178 -0.01 2.09 16.62
C ALA A 178 -0.16 3.49 16.01
N ASP A 179 0.66 3.85 15.03
CA ASP A 179 0.59 5.15 14.33
C ASP A 179 -0.30 5.10 13.08
N LEU A 180 -0.73 3.89 12.68
CA LEU A 180 -1.55 3.66 11.50
C LEU A 180 -3.03 3.79 11.81
N THR A 181 -3.76 4.43 10.90
CA THR A 181 -5.22 4.42 10.91
C THR A 181 -5.74 3.35 9.96
N THR A 182 -6.60 2.47 10.47
CA THR A 182 -7.31 1.43 9.72
C THR A 182 -8.76 1.33 10.21
N PHE A 183 -9.61 0.61 9.49
CA PHE A 183 -11.04 0.48 9.76
C PHE A 183 -11.43 -0.92 10.25
N SER A 184 -10.44 -1.77 10.57
CA SER A 184 -10.64 -3.15 11.00
C SER A 184 -9.97 -3.38 12.35
N GLU A 185 -10.71 -3.99 13.28
CA GLU A 185 -10.15 -4.49 14.53
C GLU A 185 -9.16 -5.63 14.25
N HIS A 186 -8.05 -5.65 14.96
CA HIS A 186 -6.99 -6.66 14.82
C HIS A 186 -6.51 -6.86 13.37
N ALA A 187 -6.44 -5.75 12.63
CA ALA A 187 -6.14 -5.76 11.20
C ALA A 187 -4.87 -6.55 10.86
N TRP A 188 -3.79 -6.34 11.61
CA TRP A 188 -2.48 -6.90 11.29
C TRP A 188 -2.46 -8.41 11.53
N GLY A 189 -3.04 -8.83 12.65
CA GLY A 189 -3.19 -10.24 12.95
C GLY A 189 -4.11 -10.98 11.98
N LYS A 190 -5.18 -10.33 11.52
CA LYS A 190 -6.09 -10.84 10.47
C LYS A 190 -5.38 -11.03 9.13
N ILE A 191 -4.59 -10.04 8.68
CA ILE A 191 -3.77 -10.16 7.47
C ILE A 191 -2.79 -11.32 7.62
N TRP A 192 -2.14 -11.44 8.77
CA TRP A 192 -1.14 -12.49 8.98
C TRP A 192 -1.74 -13.89 9.02
N LEU A 193 -2.89 -14.04 9.69
CA LEU A 193 -3.68 -15.27 9.68
C LEU A 193 -4.14 -15.61 8.27
N SER A 194 -4.63 -14.63 7.50
CA SER A 194 -5.02 -14.85 6.11
C SER A 194 -3.84 -15.28 5.23
N SER A 195 -2.67 -14.72 5.48
CA SER A 195 -1.44 -15.10 4.77
C SER A 195 -1.02 -16.53 5.08
N TYR A 196 -1.32 -17.06 6.27
CA TYR A 196 -1.21 -18.49 6.55
C TYR A 196 -2.30 -19.29 5.83
N HIS A 197 -3.56 -18.82 5.89
CA HIS A 197 -4.71 -19.47 5.30
C HIS A 197 -4.50 -19.78 3.81
N VAL A 198 -3.98 -18.82 3.03
CA VAL A 198 -3.67 -19.02 1.60
C VAL A 198 -2.58 -20.04 1.32
N THR A 199 -1.74 -20.40 2.30
CA THR A 199 -0.76 -21.49 2.16
C THR A 199 -1.36 -22.87 2.40
N VAL A 200 -2.45 -22.93 3.17
CA VAL A 200 -3.14 -24.17 3.53
C VAL A 200 -4.32 -24.46 2.59
N ASN A 201 -4.95 -23.42 2.07
CA ASN A 201 -6.10 -23.49 1.16
C ASN A 201 -5.80 -22.72 -0.15
N PRO A 202 -5.58 -23.41 -1.27
CA PRO A 202 -5.33 -22.77 -2.58
C PRO A 202 -6.49 -21.90 -3.08
N ASP A 203 -7.72 -22.17 -2.64
CA ASP A 203 -8.92 -21.42 -3.03
C ASP A 203 -9.20 -20.24 -2.08
N ALA A 204 -8.37 -20.01 -1.07
CA ALA A 204 -8.53 -18.92 -0.15
C ALA A 204 -8.22 -17.56 -0.78
N HIS A 205 -9.02 -16.56 -0.43
CA HIS A 205 -8.79 -15.17 -0.76
C HIS A 205 -7.87 -14.52 0.27
N GLN A 206 -6.84 -13.82 -0.22
CA GLN A 206 -5.98 -13.00 0.62
C GLN A 206 -6.79 -11.82 1.17
N HIS A 207 -6.81 -11.69 2.49
CA HIS A 207 -7.31 -10.52 3.17
C HIS A 207 -6.18 -9.48 3.26
N ASP A 208 -6.50 -8.25 2.90
CA ASP A 208 -5.66 -7.08 3.10
C ASP A 208 -6.55 -5.93 3.57
N VAL A 209 -5.95 -4.91 4.19
CA VAL A 209 -6.64 -3.68 4.52
C VAL A 209 -5.82 -2.50 4.08
N ASP A 210 -6.52 -1.46 3.60
CA ASP A 210 -5.89 -0.16 3.44
C ASP A 210 -5.67 0.46 4.82
N ALA A 211 -4.46 0.98 5.05
CA ALA A 211 -4.18 1.82 6.19
C ALA A 211 -3.38 3.04 5.76
N TYR A 212 -3.43 4.08 6.57
CA TYR A 212 -2.68 5.29 6.28
C TYR A 212 -1.98 5.86 7.51
N LEU A 213 -0.89 6.56 7.23
CA LEU A 213 -0.16 7.39 8.17
C LEU A 213 -0.51 8.86 7.90
N GLN A 214 -0.72 9.65 8.96
CA GLN A 214 -0.94 11.09 8.84
C GLN A 214 0.34 11.95 8.96
N SER A 215 1.46 11.30 9.28
CA SER A 215 2.79 11.91 9.35
C SER A 215 3.66 11.46 8.19
N SER A 216 4.78 12.14 7.98
CA SER A 216 5.73 11.75 6.92
C SER A 216 6.54 10.52 7.34
N VAL A 217 6.81 9.61 6.40
CA VAL A 217 7.78 8.51 6.60
C VAL A 217 9.17 9.04 6.33
N ARG A 218 10.06 8.97 7.32
CA ARG A 218 11.45 9.45 7.16
C ARG A 218 12.26 8.47 6.31
N PRO A 219 13.36 8.92 5.65
CA PRO A 219 14.26 8.02 4.92
C PRO A 219 14.73 6.81 5.72
N ALA A 220 15.01 6.97 7.02
CA ALA A 220 15.45 5.89 7.90
C ALA A 220 14.38 4.81 8.18
N GLN A 221 13.13 5.05 7.81
CA GLN A 221 12.02 4.10 7.92
C GLN A 221 11.71 3.41 6.60
N ILE A 222 12.46 3.70 5.53
CA ILE A 222 12.31 3.05 4.24
C ILE A 222 13.30 1.90 4.18
N SER A 223 12.79 0.68 4.17
CA SER A 223 13.60 -0.53 4.18
C SER A 223 14.09 -0.87 2.77
N SER A 224 13.28 -0.61 1.74
CA SER A 224 13.68 -0.77 0.34
C SER A 224 12.83 0.05 -0.63
N ILE A 225 13.39 0.33 -1.81
CA ILE A 225 12.68 0.91 -2.95
C ILE A 225 12.93 0.02 -4.16
N GLN A 226 11.86 -0.54 -4.72
CA GLN A 226 11.93 -1.39 -5.89
C GLN A 226 11.27 -0.71 -7.09
N ILE A 227 12.04 -0.43 -8.14
CA ILE A 227 11.51 0.00 -9.43
C ILE A 227 10.86 -1.19 -10.11
N LEU A 228 9.69 -0.98 -10.70
CA LEU A 228 8.95 -1.97 -11.45
C LEU A 228 9.03 -1.71 -12.96
N GLU A 229 8.84 -2.76 -13.75
CA GLU A 229 8.65 -2.65 -15.20
C GLU A 229 7.26 -3.18 -15.57
N PRO A 230 6.56 -2.60 -16.54
CA PRO A 230 5.32 -3.16 -17.07
C PRO A 230 5.52 -4.56 -17.69
N PRO A 231 4.57 -5.51 -17.52
CA PRO A 231 3.44 -5.44 -16.60
C PRO A 231 3.95 -5.45 -15.15
N PHE A 232 3.43 -4.54 -14.31
CA PHE A 232 3.95 -4.26 -12.97
C PHE A 232 3.93 -5.50 -12.07
N ARG A 233 5.01 -6.29 -12.14
CA ARG A 233 5.16 -7.55 -11.40
C ARG A 233 6.23 -7.38 -10.34
N TYR A 234 5.90 -7.74 -9.11
CA TYR A 234 6.89 -7.83 -8.04
C TYR A 234 7.90 -8.94 -8.36
N ARG A 235 9.19 -8.60 -8.38
CA ARG A 235 10.27 -9.60 -8.44
C ARG A 235 10.89 -9.72 -7.05
N ARG A 236 10.79 -10.88 -6.41
CA ARG A 236 11.55 -11.18 -5.17
C ARG A 236 13.04 -10.99 -5.47
N ILE A 237 13.67 -9.97 -4.88
CA ILE A 237 15.12 -9.81 -4.95
C ILE A 237 15.71 -10.80 -3.94
N GLY A 238 16.20 -11.94 -4.43
CA GLY A 238 16.94 -12.92 -3.63
C GLY A 238 16.16 -14.19 -3.25
N SER A 239 16.06 -15.12 -4.19
CA SER A 239 16.31 -16.53 -3.85
C SER A 239 17.42 -17.01 -4.77
N LYS A 240 18.66 -16.93 -4.30
CA LYS A 240 19.70 -17.78 -4.88
C LYS A 240 19.31 -19.19 -4.48
N ARG A 241 18.87 -19.99 -5.46
CA ARG A 241 18.95 -21.45 -5.35
C ARG A 241 20.42 -21.85 -5.26
#